data_AF-A0AB33K633-F1
#
_entry.id   AF-A0AB33K633-F1
#
_cell.length_a   1.000
_cell.length_b   1.000
_cell.length_c   1.000
_cell.angle_alpha   90.00
_cell.angle_beta   90.00
_cell.angle_gamma   90.00
#
_symmetry.space_group_name_H-M   'P 1'
#
loop_
_entity.id
_entity.type
_entity.pdbx_description
1 polymer ?
#
loop_
_entity_poly.entity_id
_entity_poly.type
_entity_poly.pdbx_seq_one_letter_code
_entity_poly.pdbx_strand_id
1 'polypeptide(L)'
;MPGDVELAQLQATIDRLRSEVEGQRRAMRTRAVIEQAKGVLAERLGCSPEDAFGRLVQLSQGGNRKLVDIAAELLGVAVPPDAADHIPVVMAPGSVSAPSEHSEQPPTGPASAQAPRPEELGPGFAARYHLAAAALGSADTPDEVAALPPR
;
A
#
# COMPACT_ATOMS: atom_id res chain seq x y z
N MET A 1 -14.52 -33.14 -31.92
CA MET A 1 -14.12 -32.35 -33.10
C MET A 1 -12.93 -31.47 -32.72
N PRO A 2 -12.04 -31.09 -33.64
CA PRO A 2 -10.90 -30.21 -33.32
C PRO A 2 -11.30 -28.86 -32.69
N GLY A 3 -12.49 -28.32 -33.01
CA GLY A 3 -13.01 -27.08 -32.40
C GLY A 3 -13.37 -27.19 -30.92
N ASP A 4 -13.68 -28.38 -30.41
CA ASP A 4 -14.00 -28.58 -28.99
C ASP A 4 -12.75 -28.41 -28.10
N VAL A 5 -11.60 -28.83 -28.64
CA VAL A 5 -10.29 -28.71 -27.96
C VAL A 5 -9.82 -27.25 -27.93
N GLU A 6 -9.99 -26.51 -29.03
CA GLU A 6 -9.64 -25.09 -29.09
C GLU A 6 -10.51 -24.24 -28.14
N LEU A 7 -11.81 -24.52 -28.08
CA LEU A 7 -12.72 -23.86 -27.13
C LEU A 7 -12.34 -24.18 -25.67
N ALA A 8 -12.00 -25.43 -25.37
CA ALA A 8 -11.56 -25.83 -24.02
C ALA A 8 -10.24 -25.14 -23.62
N GLN A 9 -9.28 -25.00 -24.55
CA GLN A 9 -8.01 -24.29 -24.31
C GLN A 9 -8.22 -22.79 -24.07
N LEU A 10 -9.11 -22.16 -24.86
CA LEU A 10 -9.48 -20.76 -24.66
C LEU A 10 -10.15 -20.56 -23.31
N GLN A 11 -11.09 -21.44 -22.94
CA GLN A 11 -11.77 -21.38 -21.65
C GLN A 11 -10.79 -21.51 -20.48
N ALA A 12 -9.88 -22.48 -20.51
CA ALA A 12 -8.85 -22.65 -19.49
C ALA A 12 -7.93 -21.42 -19.38
N THR A 13 -7.63 -20.77 -20.51
CA THR A 13 -6.84 -19.54 -20.53
C THR A 13 -7.59 -18.37 -19.89
N ILE A 14 -8.88 -18.20 -20.22
CA ILE A 14 -9.74 -17.18 -19.62
C ILE A 14 -9.84 -17.38 -18.11
N ASP A 15 -10.05 -18.61 -17.66
CA ASP A 15 -10.21 -18.92 -16.23
C ASP A 15 -8.91 -18.66 -15.45
N ARG A 16 -7.75 -19.00 -16.03
CA ARG A 16 -6.45 -18.63 -15.45
C ARG A 16 -6.27 -17.13 -15.32
N LEU A 17 -6.50 -16.37 -16.41
CA LEU A 17 -6.32 -14.92 -16.40
C LEU A 17 -7.27 -14.23 -15.43
N ARG A 18 -8.52 -14.71 -15.32
CA ARG A 18 -9.47 -14.23 -14.31
C ARG A 18 -8.95 -14.48 -12.90
N SER A 19 -8.45 -15.68 -12.63
CA SER A 19 -7.87 -16.01 -11.31
C SER A 19 -6.68 -15.12 -10.96
N GLU A 20 -5.79 -14.84 -11.93
CA GLU A 20 -4.65 -13.94 -11.75
C GLU A 20 -5.09 -12.50 -11.44
N VAL A 21 -6.03 -11.96 -12.21
CA VAL A 21 -6.58 -10.61 -11.98
C VAL A 21 -7.24 -10.51 -10.62
N GLU A 22 -8.05 -11.51 -10.24
CA GLU A 22 -8.70 -11.51 -8.93
C GLU A 22 -7.66 -11.61 -7.79
N GLY A 23 -6.61 -12.42 -7.97
CA GLY A 23 -5.49 -12.50 -7.02
C GLY A 23 -4.78 -11.16 -6.83
N GLN A 24 -4.51 -10.45 -7.92
CA GLN A 24 -3.91 -9.11 -7.88
C GLN A 24 -4.82 -8.11 -7.17
N ARG A 25 -6.12 -8.08 -7.51
CA ARG A 25 -7.09 -7.19 -6.85
C ARG A 25 -7.18 -7.46 -5.35
N ARG A 26 -7.16 -8.73 -4.92
CA ARG A 26 -7.14 -9.10 -3.49
C ARG A 26 -5.89 -8.57 -2.77
N ALA A 27 -4.72 -8.73 -3.38
CA ALA A 27 -3.46 -8.24 -2.81
C ALA A 27 -3.47 -6.70 -2.67
N MET A 28 -3.98 -5.99 -3.68
CA MET A 28 -4.09 -4.53 -3.65
C MET A 28 -5.05 -4.04 -2.55
N ARG A 29 -6.24 -4.65 -2.42
CA ARG A 29 -7.19 -4.30 -1.36
C ARG A 29 -6.60 -4.50 0.03
N THR A 30 -5.88 -5.59 0.25
CA THR A 30 -5.21 -5.85 1.53
C THR A 30 -4.15 -4.79 1.82
N ARG A 31 -3.30 -4.48 0.84
CA ARG A 31 -2.26 -3.45 1.00
C ARG A 31 -2.89 -2.09 1.33
N ALA A 32 -4.01 -1.73 0.70
CA ALA A 32 -4.71 -0.48 0.96
C ALA A 32 -5.16 -0.36 2.43
N VAL A 33 -5.78 -1.42 2.98
CA VAL A 33 -6.22 -1.44 4.39
C VAL A 33 -5.04 -1.28 5.35
N ILE A 34 -3.94 -1.99 5.09
CA ILE A 34 -2.73 -1.91 5.92
C ILE A 34 -2.12 -0.51 5.88
N GLU A 35 -2.01 0.09 4.68
CA GLU A 35 -1.46 1.43 4.50
C GLU A 35 -2.33 2.50 5.16
N GLN A 36 -3.65 2.37 5.09
CA GLN A 36 -4.58 3.27 5.80
C GLN A 36 -4.41 3.17 7.32
N ALA A 37 -4.36 1.95 7.87
CA ALA A 37 -4.16 1.75 9.30
C ALA A 37 -2.82 2.30 9.77
N LYS A 38 -1.75 2.13 8.97
CA LYS A 38 -0.44 2.72 9.22
C LYS A 38 -0.51 4.25 9.31
N GLY A 39 -1.18 4.90 8.35
CA GLY A 39 -1.35 6.36 8.35
C GLY A 39 -2.11 6.87 9.58
N VAL A 40 -3.24 6.24 9.91
CA VAL A 40 -4.05 6.58 11.10
C VAL A 40 -3.24 6.41 12.38
N LEU A 41 -2.46 5.33 12.50
CA LEU A 41 -1.67 5.05 13.69
C LEU A 41 -0.48 6.02 13.82
N ALA A 42 0.20 6.34 12.72
CA ALA A 42 1.29 7.32 12.70
C ALA A 42 0.81 8.70 13.15
N GLU A 43 -0.35 9.15 12.66
CA GLU A 43 -0.98 10.41 13.09
C GLU A 43 -1.32 10.38 14.58
N ARG A 44 -2.02 9.34 15.05
CA ARG A 44 -2.47 9.24 16.45
C ARG A 44 -1.34 9.17 17.46
N LEU A 45 -0.21 8.55 17.09
CA LEU A 45 0.94 8.39 17.96
C LEU A 45 2.01 9.46 17.78
N GLY A 46 1.88 10.33 16.76
CA GLY A 46 2.89 11.32 16.42
C GLY A 46 4.25 10.69 16.06
N CYS A 47 4.25 9.52 15.41
CA CYS A 47 5.47 8.80 15.03
C CYS A 47 5.60 8.65 13.51
N SER A 48 6.74 8.12 13.05
CA SER A 48 6.94 7.84 11.63
C SER A 48 5.99 6.72 11.14
N PRO A 49 5.64 6.70 9.84
CA PRO A 49 4.92 5.57 9.25
C PRO A 49 5.63 4.23 9.45
N GLU A 50 6.96 4.21 9.43
CA GLU A 50 7.78 3.03 9.64
C GLU A 50 7.64 2.50 11.07
N ASP A 51 7.66 3.38 12.07
CA ASP A 51 7.43 3.01 13.48
C ASP A 51 6.01 2.48 13.68
N ALA A 52 5.01 3.13 13.07
CA ALA A 52 3.62 2.69 13.13
C ALA A 52 3.45 1.30 12.51
N PHE A 53 4.08 1.05 11.36
CA PHE A 53 4.08 -0.27 10.73
C PHE A 53 4.76 -1.32 11.61
N GLY A 54 5.91 -0.99 12.22
CA GLY A 54 6.59 -1.87 13.17
C GLY A 54 5.69 -2.28 14.34
N ARG A 55 4.87 -1.36 14.85
CA ARG A 55 3.87 -1.65 15.90
C ARG A 55 2.77 -2.60 15.41
N LEU A 56 2.23 -2.40 14.19
CA LEU A 56 1.26 -3.32 13.60
C LEU A 56 1.84 -4.73 13.44
N VAL A 57 3.11 -4.84 13.03
CA VAL A 57 3.83 -6.12 12.91
C VAL A 57 3.99 -6.78 14.28
N GLN A 58 4.38 -6.03 15.31
CA GLN A 58 4.50 -6.55 16.68
C GLN A 58 3.17 -7.10 17.22
N LEU A 59 2.07 -6.39 16.99
CA LEU A 59 0.72 -6.85 17.36
C LEU A 59 0.32 -8.11 16.59
N SER A 60 0.64 -8.18 15.30
CA SER A 60 0.39 -9.35 14.45
C SER A 60 1.13 -10.58 14.94
N GLN A 61 2.43 -10.44 15.23
CA GLN A 61 3.29 -11.53 15.71
C GLN A 61 2.89 -11.98 17.12
N GLY A 62 2.67 -11.05 18.05
CA GLY A 62 2.30 -11.36 19.42
C GLY A 62 0.93 -12.05 19.56
N GLY A 63 0.02 -11.80 18.62
CA GLY A 63 -1.30 -12.42 18.58
C GLY A 63 -1.42 -13.64 17.65
N ASN A 64 -0.40 -13.96 16.86
CA ASN A 64 -0.50 -14.88 15.71
C ASN A 64 -1.72 -14.59 14.82
N ARG A 65 -2.00 -13.30 14.60
CA ARG A 65 -3.13 -12.79 13.81
C ARG A 65 -2.59 -12.17 12.53
N LYS A 66 -3.35 -12.24 11.43
CA LYS A 66 -2.94 -11.59 10.18
C LYS A 66 -2.92 -10.09 10.37
N LEU A 67 -1.91 -9.44 9.79
CA LEU A 67 -1.72 -8.00 9.91
C LEU A 67 -2.93 -7.22 9.38
N VAL A 68 -3.53 -7.68 8.27
CA VAL A 68 -4.75 -7.09 7.69
C VAL A 68 -5.96 -7.16 8.63
N ASP A 69 -6.07 -8.20 9.45
CA ASP A 69 -7.16 -8.33 10.43
C ASP A 69 -7.03 -7.26 11.52
N ILE A 70 -5.81 -7.03 11.98
CA ILE A 70 -5.50 -5.99 12.98
C ILE A 70 -5.73 -4.60 12.38
N ALA A 71 -5.28 -4.40 11.14
CA ALA A 71 -5.49 -3.13 10.42
C ALA A 71 -6.97 -2.83 10.23
N ALA A 72 -7.78 -3.82 9.82
CA ALA A 72 -9.22 -3.68 9.65
C ALA A 72 -9.93 -3.40 10.98
N GLU A 73 -9.55 -4.10 12.05
CA GLU A 73 -10.06 -3.86 13.40
C GLU A 73 -9.76 -2.43 13.88
N LEU A 74 -8.53 -1.97 13.68
CA LEU A 74 -8.11 -0.61 14.02
C LEU A 74 -8.92 0.46 13.28
N LEU A 75 -9.25 0.20 12.01
CA LEU A 75 -10.02 1.09 11.16
C LEU A 75 -11.55 0.95 11.37
N GLY A 76 -12.01 -0.09 12.05
CA GLY A 76 -13.45 -0.39 12.20
C GLY A 76 -14.11 -0.79 10.88
N VAL A 77 -13.37 -1.42 9.96
CA VAL A 77 -13.87 -1.87 8.65
C VAL A 77 -13.89 -3.38 8.54
N ALA A 78 -14.65 -3.91 7.58
CA ALA A 78 -14.61 -5.33 7.26
C ALA A 78 -13.25 -5.71 6.63
N VAL A 79 -12.73 -6.87 7.00
CA VAL A 79 -11.56 -7.46 6.33
C VAL A 79 -11.94 -7.77 4.89
N PRO A 80 -11.10 -7.41 3.90
CA PRO A 80 -11.33 -7.81 2.51
C PRO A 80 -11.51 -9.34 2.42
N PRO A 81 -12.55 -9.84 1.73
CA PRO A 81 -12.75 -11.27 1.56
C PRO A 81 -11.52 -11.91 0.90
N ASP A 82 -11.18 -13.12 1.33
CA ASP A 82 -10.03 -13.92 0.88
C ASP A 82 -8.64 -13.37 1.19
N ALA A 83 -8.49 -12.65 2.30
CA ALA A 83 -7.18 -12.31 2.85
C ALA A 83 -6.41 -13.52 3.44
N ALA A 84 -6.86 -14.74 3.18
CA ALA A 84 -6.35 -15.95 3.79
C ALA A 84 -5.05 -16.48 3.18
N ASP A 85 -4.74 -16.13 1.94
CA ASP A 85 -3.67 -16.80 1.18
C ASP A 85 -2.35 -16.03 1.09
N HIS A 86 -2.27 -14.82 1.67
CA HIS A 86 -1.05 -14.01 1.61
C HIS A 86 -0.45 -13.84 3.02
N ILE A 87 0.59 -14.60 3.31
CA ILE A 87 1.53 -14.22 4.38
C ILE A 87 2.28 -13.00 3.82
N PRO A 88 2.25 -11.82 4.46
CA PRO A 88 3.15 -10.76 4.05
C PRO A 88 4.56 -11.33 4.25
N VAL A 89 5.30 -11.54 3.16
CA VAL A 89 6.74 -11.70 3.24
C VAL A 89 7.24 -10.40 3.84
N VAL A 90 7.49 -10.40 5.15
CA VAL A 90 8.22 -9.34 5.82
C VAL A 90 9.62 -9.42 5.21
N MET A 91 9.83 -8.69 4.12
CA MET A 91 11.17 -8.29 3.76
C MET A 91 11.60 -7.33 4.88
N ALA A 92 12.24 -7.88 5.91
CA ALA A 92 13.06 -7.07 6.79
C ALA A 92 13.97 -6.23 5.89
N PRO A 93 14.07 -4.90 6.06
CA PRO A 93 15.10 -4.17 5.38
C PRO A 93 16.42 -4.80 5.80
N GLY A 94 17.04 -5.51 4.86
CA GLY A 94 18.40 -5.99 5.00
C GLY A 94 19.24 -4.80 5.44
N SER A 95 20.06 -5.02 6.46
CA SER A 95 21.14 -4.14 6.86
C SER A 95 21.93 -3.73 5.62
N VAL A 96 21.57 -2.62 5.00
CA VAL A 96 22.46 -1.90 4.10
C VAL A 96 23.44 -1.24 5.03
N SER A 97 24.57 -1.92 5.24
CA SER A 97 25.75 -1.31 5.82
C SER A 97 25.99 0.00 5.06
N ALA A 98 26.00 1.11 5.80
CA ALA A 98 26.35 2.41 5.26
C ALA A 98 27.73 2.33 4.57
N PRO A 99 27.91 2.82 3.34
CA PRO A 99 29.21 3.24 2.88
C PRO A 99 29.46 4.64 3.44
N SER A 100 30.39 4.72 4.39
CA SER A 100 30.96 5.99 4.85
C SER A 100 31.80 6.62 3.72
N GLU A 101 31.69 7.95 3.64
CA GLU A 101 32.63 8.92 3.06
C GLU A 101 32.81 8.91 1.54
N HIS A 102 32.07 9.76 0.83
CA HIS A 102 32.64 10.62 -0.21
C HIS A 102 32.13 12.05 -0.02
N SER A 103 33.06 12.93 0.31
CA SER A 103 32.89 14.38 0.31
C SER A 103 32.84 14.83 -1.15
N GLU A 104 31.64 15.17 -1.65
CA GLU A 104 31.50 15.90 -2.91
C GLU A 104 30.57 17.09 -2.71
N GLN A 105 31.21 18.25 -2.77
CA GLN A 105 30.66 19.59 -2.81
C GLN A 105 29.54 19.69 -3.87
N PRO A 106 28.41 20.36 -3.60
CA PRO A 106 27.30 20.40 -4.55
C PRO A 106 27.67 21.19 -5.81
N PRO A 107 27.33 20.70 -7.03
CA PRO A 107 27.46 21.50 -8.23
C PRO A 107 26.44 22.65 -8.18
N THR A 108 26.96 23.87 -8.34
CA THR A 108 26.19 25.09 -8.57
C THR A 108 25.42 25.00 -9.89
N GLY A 109 24.10 24.87 -9.80
CA GLY A 109 23.14 25.00 -10.91
C GLY A 109 21.82 25.59 -10.40
N PRO A 110 21.04 26.30 -11.23
CA PRO A 110 19.88 27.06 -10.76
C PRO A 110 18.76 26.12 -10.31
N ALA A 111 18.50 26.16 -9.00
CA ALA A 111 17.27 25.77 -8.31
C ALA A 111 16.52 24.55 -8.87
N SER A 112 16.98 23.35 -8.53
CA SER A 112 16.04 22.25 -8.29
C SER A 112 15.03 22.74 -7.27
N ALA A 113 13.77 22.87 -7.66
CA ALA A 113 12.67 23.07 -6.73
C ALA A 113 12.69 21.88 -5.76
N GLN A 114 13.32 22.08 -4.60
CA GLN A 114 13.28 21.12 -3.51
C GLN A 114 11.81 20.88 -3.21
N ALA A 115 11.40 19.61 -3.21
CA ALA A 115 10.09 19.24 -2.69
C ALA A 115 9.96 19.89 -1.29
N PRO A 116 8.84 20.59 -1.00
CA PRO A 116 8.69 21.32 0.24
C PRO A 116 8.90 20.36 1.41
N ARG A 117 9.65 20.82 2.42
CA ARG A 117 9.94 19.96 3.57
C ARG A 117 8.63 19.60 4.26
N PRO A 118 8.52 18.43 4.91
CA PRO A 118 7.30 18.01 5.62
C PRO A 118 6.77 19.06 6.61
N GLU A 119 7.66 19.86 7.18
CA GLU A 119 7.37 20.96 8.11
C GLU A 119 6.67 22.17 7.45
N GLU A 120 6.84 22.37 6.14
CA GLU A 120 6.32 23.51 5.38
C GLU A 120 4.90 23.28 4.86
N LEU A 121 4.40 22.04 4.95
CA LEU A 121 3.15 21.63 4.33
C LEU A 121 1.90 21.86 5.20
N GLY A 122 2.09 22.43 6.39
CA GLY A 122 1.02 22.77 7.31
C GLY A 122 0.32 21.54 7.92
N PRO A 123 -0.40 21.73 9.03
CA PRO A 123 -1.09 20.66 9.71
C PRO A 123 -2.10 19.95 8.79
N GLY A 124 -2.11 18.62 8.82
CA GLY A 124 -3.06 17.79 8.07
C GLY A 124 -2.71 17.56 6.58
N PHE A 125 -1.54 17.99 6.08
CA PHE A 125 -1.13 17.64 4.72
C PHE A 125 -0.89 16.14 4.54
N ALA A 126 -0.16 15.50 5.45
CA ALA A 126 0.08 14.06 5.40
C ALA A 126 -1.24 13.27 5.38
N ALA A 127 -2.18 13.62 6.25
CA ALA A 127 -3.51 13.01 6.28
C ALA A 127 -4.27 13.18 4.94
N ARG A 128 -4.26 14.39 4.37
CA ARG A 128 -4.91 14.67 3.07
C ARG A 128 -4.21 13.97 1.90
N TYR A 129 -2.88 13.91 1.93
CA TYR A 129 -2.06 13.24 0.92
C TYR A 129 -2.31 11.72 0.93
N HIS A 130 -2.28 11.10 2.11
CA HIS A 130 -2.55 9.67 2.25
C HIS A 130 -4.01 9.32 1.95
N LEU A 131 -4.98 10.18 2.28
CA LEU A 131 -6.37 10.00 1.87
C LEU A 131 -6.52 10.01 0.35
N ALA A 132 -5.86 10.95 -0.34
CA ALA A 132 -5.86 11.01 -1.80
C ALA A 132 -5.15 9.79 -2.41
N ALA A 133 -4.01 9.38 -1.86
CA ALA A 133 -3.31 8.17 -2.28
C ALA A 133 -4.14 6.89 -2.05
N ALA A 134 -4.93 6.84 -0.98
CA ALA A 134 -5.83 5.74 -0.68
C ALA A 134 -7.06 5.72 -1.60
N ALA A 135 -7.61 6.87 -1.97
CA ALA A 135 -8.68 6.98 -2.96
C ALA A 135 -8.21 6.47 -4.34
N LEU A 136 -6.98 6.85 -4.74
CA LEU A 136 -6.35 6.35 -5.97
C LEU A 136 -6.10 4.84 -5.94
N GLY A 137 -5.78 4.28 -4.76
CA GLY A 137 -5.55 2.84 -4.59
C GLY A 137 -6.82 1.99 -4.42
N SER A 138 -7.97 2.61 -4.15
CA SER A 138 -9.26 1.93 -3.97
C SER A 138 -10.23 2.10 -5.13
N ALA A 139 -9.98 3.04 -6.04
CA ALA A 139 -10.75 3.19 -7.27
C ALA A 139 -10.55 1.98 -8.18
N ASP A 140 -11.66 1.40 -8.64
CA ASP A 140 -11.62 0.28 -9.58
C ASP A 140 -11.59 0.78 -11.04
N THR A 141 -11.91 2.07 -11.29
CA THR A 141 -11.85 2.71 -12.62
C THR A 141 -11.31 4.15 -12.58
N PRO A 142 -10.71 4.65 -13.69
CA PRO A 142 -10.21 6.03 -13.79
C PRO A 142 -11.28 7.11 -13.66
N ASP A 143 -12.52 6.82 -14.08
CA ASP A 143 -13.64 7.76 -14.00
C ASP A 143 -14.09 8.02 -12.55
N GLU A 144 -13.95 7.04 -11.65
CA GLU A 144 -14.23 7.22 -10.21
C GLU A 144 -13.23 8.19 -9.55
N VAL A 145 -11.99 8.23 -10.04
CA VAL A 145 -10.97 9.18 -9.59
C VAL A 145 -11.30 10.59 -10.07
N ALA A 146 -11.85 10.73 -11.28
CA ALA A 146 -12.21 12.01 -11.89
C ALA A 146 -13.53 12.60 -11.34
N ALA A 147 -14.41 11.76 -10.79
CA ALA A 147 -15.68 12.17 -10.19
C ALA A 147 -15.55 12.71 -8.75
N LEU A 148 -14.34 12.75 -8.17
CA LEU A 148 -14.09 13.42 -6.90
C LEU A 148 -14.39 14.93 -7.04
N PRO A 149 -15.17 15.54 -6.14
CA PRO A 149 -15.52 16.94 -6.26
C PRO A 149 -14.26 17.82 -6.27
N PRO A 150 -14.18 18.84 -7.14
CA PRO A 150 -13.09 19.82 -7.07
C PRO A 150 -13.19 20.59 -5.74
N ARG A 151 -12.04 20.81 -5.11
CA ARG A 151 -11.91 21.59 -3.87
C ARG A 151 -11.87 23.09 -4.11
#